data_AF-A0A0S8E591-F1
#
_entry.id   AF-A0A0S8E591-F1
#
_cell.length_a   1.000
_cell.length_b   1.000
_cell.length_c   1.000
_cell.angle_alpha   90.00
_cell.angle_beta   90.00
_cell.angle_gamma   90.00
#
_symmetry.space_group_name_H-M   'P 1'
#
loop_
_entity.id
_entity.type
_entity.pdbx_description
1 polymer ?
#
loop_
_entity_poly.entity_id
_entity_poly.type
_entity_poly.pdbx_seq_one_letter_code
_entity_poly.pdbx_strand_id
1 'polypeptide(L)'
;MSARQKLACYCVTGSLLLIYLAGPSGHAGEDQNKTRTVSSQRLRGLLEERYEILKTVVQEKNRLADAGRISAGEVAKATVAMLYAEADLRPTHSERIEIHEKIVATLRECEKLIARETDRGLTSSADVVRAKLARLKAQIKLEKMKLAQQTSQ
;
A
#
# COMPACT_ATOMS: atom_id res chain seq x y z
N MET A 1 -39.61 14.58 -0.97
CA MET A 1 -39.13 15.42 -2.07
C MET A 1 -38.69 16.76 -1.50
N SER A 2 -37.40 17.08 -1.49
CA SER A 2 -36.94 18.47 -1.39
C SER A 2 -35.47 18.62 -1.77
N ALA A 3 -35.26 19.60 -2.67
CA ALA A 3 -34.09 20.46 -2.83
C ALA A 3 -32.74 19.83 -3.19
N ARG A 4 -32.26 20.16 -4.41
CA ARG A 4 -31.23 21.19 -4.54
C ARG A 4 -31.06 21.61 -6.00
N GLN A 5 -31.56 22.81 -6.25
CA GLN A 5 -31.35 23.62 -7.44
C GLN A 5 -30.49 24.81 -7.01
N LYS A 6 -29.41 25.10 -7.75
CA LYS A 6 -28.99 26.42 -8.27
C LYS A 6 -27.47 26.48 -8.52
N LEU A 7 -27.14 26.66 -9.80
CA LEU A 7 -25.90 27.26 -10.30
C LEU A 7 -25.86 28.76 -9.97
N ALA A 8 -24.64 29.32 -9.84
CA ALA A 8 -24.19 30.64 -10.33
C ALA A 8 -22.74 30.84 -9.80
N CYS A 9 -21.68 30.84 -10.60
CA CYS A 9 -21.28 31.83 -11.61
C CYS A 9 -21.23 33.27 -11.04
N TYR A 10 -20.04 33.74 -10.66
CA TYR A 10 -19.71 35.16 -10.54
C TYR A 10 -18.26 35.38 -11.00
N CYS A 11 -18.14 35.95 -12.20
CA CYS A 11 -16.95 36.66 -12.68
C CYS A 11 -16.98 38.08 -12.08
N VAL A 12 -15.88 38.53 -11.48
CA VAL A 12 -15.58 39.97 -11.38
C VAL A 12 -14.12 40.16 -11.73
N THR A 13 -13.91 40.75 -12.90
CA THR A 13 -12.68 41.39 -13.37
C THR A 13 -12.49 42.73 -12.66
N GLY A 14 -11.25 43.12 -12.34
CA GLY A 14 -10.98 44.51 -11.99
C GLY A 14 -9.59 44.82 -11.43
N SER A 15 -8.74 45.35 -12.30
CA SER A 15 -7.86 46.52 -12.07
C SER A 15 -6.47 46.37 -11.42
N LEU A 16 -5.47 46.42 -12.31
CA LEU A 16 -4.23 47.22 -12.35
C LEU A 16 -3.58 47.81 -11.08
N LEU A 17 -2.30 47.43 -10.93
CA LEU A 17 -1.08 48.27 -10.80
C LEU A 17 -0.89 49.15 -9.55
N LEU A 18 0.14 48.81 -8.74
CA LEU A 18 1.16 49.77 -8.28
C LEU A 18 2.46 49.04 -7.89
N ILE A 19 3.56 49.54 -8.45
CA ILE A 19 4.96 49.14 -8.27
C ILE A 19 5.50 49.79 -6.98
N TYR A 20 6.27 49.07 -6.14
CA TYR A 20 7.50 49.63 -5.54
C TYR A 20 8.44 48.56 -4.97
N LEU A 21 9.72 48.77 -5.22
CA LEU A 21 10.88 47.97 -4.85
C LEU A 21 11.22 48.10 -3.36
N ALA A 22 11.50 46.98 -2.68
CA ALA A 22 12.48 46.86 -1.60
C ALA A 22 12.58 45.39 -1.18
N GLY A 23 13.65 44.71 -1.58
CA GLY A 23 14.01 43.45 -0.96
C GLY A 23 14.55 43.68 0.45
N PRO A 24 14.33 42.71 1.35
CA PRO A 24 15.40 42.22 2.19
C PRO A 24 15.70 40.78 1.78
N SER A 25 16.87 40.60 1.18
CA SER A 25 17.59 39.33 1.26
C SER A 25 17.75 38.97 2.73
N GLY A 26 17.20 37.84 3.16
CA GLY A 26 17.51 37.32 4.49
C GLY A 26 16.56 36.24 5.00
N HIS A 27 16.99 34.99 4.87
CA HIS A 27 16.68 33.87 5.77
C HIS A 27 15.24 33.30 5.71
N ALA A 28 14.90 32.59 4.63
CA ALA A 28 13.68 31.78 4.55
C ALA A 28 13.95 30.34 4.04
N GLY A 29 15.04 29.72 4.51
CA GLY A 29 15.44 28.35 4.11
C GLY A 29 15.34 27.29 5.21
N GLU A 30 15.23 27.67 6.49
CA GLU A 30 15.46 26.75 7.61
C GLU A 30 14.16 26.07 8.12
N ASP A 31 13.01 26.74 8.02
CA ASP A 31 11.75 26.26 8.60
C ASP A 31 11.04 25.20 7.72
N GLN A 32 11.20 25.29 6.40
CA GLN A 32 10.62 24.31 5.47
C GLN A 32 11.32 22.96 5.51
N ASN A 33 12.65 22.95 5.73
CA ASN A 33 13.41 21.71 5.84
C ASN A 33 13.04 20.96 7.14
N LYS A 34 12.95 21.67 8.27
CA LYS A 34 12.57 21.11 9.57
C LYS A 34 11.16 20.51 9.57
N THR A 35 10.20 21.18 8.93
CA THR A 35 8.82 20.68 8.83
C THR A 35 8.73 19.42 7.96
N ARG A 36 9.49 19.37 6.86
CA ARG A 36 9.54 18.20 5.96
C ARG A 36 10.19 16.98 6.63
N THR A 37 11.26 17.18 7.39
CA THR A 37 11.94 16.10 8.13
C THR A 37 11.05 15.53 9.24
N VAL A 38 10.39 16.39 10.03
CA VAL A 38 9.47 15.94 11.11
C VAL A 38 8.28 15.17 10.53
N SER A 39 7.70 15.64 9.42
CA SER A 39 6.63 14.93 8.71
C SER A 39 7.08 13.56 8.20
N SER A 40 8.30 13.46 7.65
CA SER A 40 8.87 12.19 7.18
C SER A 40 9.17 11.20 8.32
N GLN A 41 9.64 11.68 9.47
CA GLN A 41 9.89 10.84 10.66
C GLN A 41 8.57 10.31 11.25
N ARG A 42 7.54 11.17 11.33
CA ARG A 42 6.21 10.76 11.77
C ARG A 42 5.60 9.70 10.85
N LEU A 43 5.69 9.89 9.54
CA LEU A 43 5.21 8.91 8.56
C LEU A 43 5.94 7.57 8.72
N ARG A 44 7.27 7.59 8.86
CA ARG A 44 8.06 6.38 9.08
C ARG A 44 7.64 5.66 10.36
N GLY A 45 7.46 6.38 11.47
CA GLY A 45 6.98 5.79 12.73
C GLY A 45 5.62 5.08 12.58
N LEU A 46 4.68 5.68 11.83
CA LEU A 46 3.37 5.06 11.56
C LEU A 46 3.48 3.79 10.69
N LEU A 47 4.40 3.79 9.72
CA LEU A 47 4.65 2.60 8.89
C LEU A 47 5.29 1.46 9.71
N GLU A 48 6.21 1.80 10.62
CA GLU A 48 6.86 0.84 11.52
C GLU A 48 5.83 0.23 12.49
N GLU A 49 4.98 1.07 13.08
CA GLU A 49 3.87 0.63 13.94
C GLU A 49 2.90 -0.29 13.19
N ARG A 50 2.49 0.08 11.97
CA ARG A 50 1.63 -0.76 11.12
C ARG A 50 2.27 -2.12 10.84
N TYR A 51 3.57 -2.16 10.57
CA TYR A 51 4.29 -3.41 10.32
C TYR A 51 4.32 -4.29 11.57
N GLU A 52 4.66 -3.75 12.74
CA GLU A 52 4.75 -4.55 13.99
C GLU A 52 3.37 -5.07 14.44
N ILE A 53 2.30 -4.29 14.27
CA ILE A 53 0.93 -4.77 14.50
C ILE A 53 0.61 -5.95 13.58
N LEU A 54 0.87 -5.82 12.29
CA LEU A 54 0.57 -6.88 11.31
C LEU A 54 1.41 -8.13 11.53
N LYS A 55 2.66 -7.98 11.95
CA LYS A 55 3.53 -9.08 12.35
C LYS A 55 2.97 -9.85 13.54
N THR A 56 2.46 -9.14 14.55
CA THR A 56 1.74 -9.77 15.68
C THR A 56 0.49 -10.51 15.20
N VAL A 57 -0.28 -9.92 14.29
CA VAL A 57 -1.46 -10.58 13.68
C VAL A 57 -1.08 -11.87 12.95
N VAL A 58 0.03 -11.87 12.19
CA VAL A 58 0.53 -13.09 11.52
C VAL A 58 0.92 -14.16 12.54
N GLN A 59 1.61 -13.79 13.62
CA GLN A 59 1.98 -14.73 14.69
C GLN A 59 0.75 -15.38 15.33
N GLU A 60 -0.28 -14.60 15.66
CA GLU A 60 -1.52 -15.11 16.22
C GLU A 60 -2.29 -16.00 15.23
N LYS A 61 -2.35 -15.59 13.95
CA LYS A 61 -2.97 -16.41 12.91
C LYS A 61 -2.23 -17.73 12.70
N ASN A 62 -0.90 -17.74 12.74
CA ASN A 62 -0.13 -18.98 12.68
C ASN A 62 -0.46 -19.91 13.86
N ARG A 63 -0.50 -19.39 15.10
CA ARG A 63 -0.91 -20.19 16.28
C ARG A 63 -2.30 -20.80 16.12
N LEU A 64 -3.26 -20.03 15.59
CA LEU A 64 -4.61 -20.52 15.33
C LEU A 64 -4.63 -21.57 14.21
N ALA A 65 -3.80 -21.43 13.19
CA ALA A 65 -3.70 -22.40 12.10
C ALA A 65 -3.05 -23.71 12.57
N ASP A 66 -2.01 -23.64 13.38
CA ASP A 66 -1.36 -24.81 14.01
C ASP A 66 -2.35 -25.58 14.90
N ALA A 67 -3.26 -24.86 15.55
CA ALA A 67 -4.38 -25.43 16.31
C ALA A 67 -5.57 -25.88 15.44
N GLY A 68 -5.48 -25.78 14.11
CA GLY A 68 -6.53 -26.18 13.16
C GLY A 68 -7.78 -25.30 13.18
N ARG A 69 -7.72 -24.10 13.76
CA ARG A 69 -8.88 -23.21 13.99
C ARG A 69 -9.17 -22.26 12.83
N ILE A 70 -8.20 -22.01 11.97
CA ILE A 70 -8.35 -21.15 10.79
C ILE A 70 -7.73 -21.81 9.57
N SER A 71 -8.15 -21.36 8.39
CA SER A 71 -7.60 -21.85 7.13
C SER A 71 -6.23 -21.26 6.81
N ALA A 72 -5.44 -21.98 6.00
CA ALA A 72 -4.20 -21.46 5.43
C ALA A 72 -4.42 -20.17 4.60
N GLY A 73 -5.60 -20.02 4.00
CA GLY A 73 -5.99 -18.80 3.29
C GLY A 73 -6.08 -17.56 4.19
N GLU A 74 -6.49 -17.71 5.46
CA GLU A 74 -6.49 -16.62 6.43
C GLU A 74 -5.07 -16.23 6.85
N VAL A 75 -4.18 -17.21 7.05
CA VAL A 75 -2.75 -16.97 7.32
C VAL A 75 -2.10 -16.23 6.14
N ALA A 76 -2.36 -16.68 4.92
CA ALA A 76 -1.82 -16.04 3.72
C ALA A 76 -2.28 -14.58 3.58
N LYS A 77 -3.56 -14.27 3.88
CA LYS A 77 -4.08 -12.90 3.88
C LYS A 77 -3.34 -12.00 4.87
N ALA A 78 -3.16 -12.46 6.11
CA ALA A 78 -2.42 -11.71 7.13
C ALA A 78 -0.95 -11.51 6.71
N THR A 79 -0.32 -12.56 6.20
CA THR A 79 1.08 -12.55 5.76
C THR A 79 1.29 -11.54 4.62
N VAL A 80 0.40 -11.55 3.61
CA VAL A 80 0.46 -10.58 2.50
C VAL A 80 0.27 -9.15 2.99
N ALA A 81 -0.63 -8.90 3.94
CA ALA A 81 -0.81 -7.56 4.51
C ALA A 81 0.46 -7.07 5.23
N MET A 82 1.10 -7.94 6.03
CA MET A 82 2.37 -7.66 6.69
C MET A 82 3.47 -7.37 5.67
N LEU A 83 3.59 -8.18 4.61
CA LEU A 83 4.59 -7.97 3.55
C LEU A 83 4.37 -6.65 2.79
N TYR A 84 3.13 -6.23 2.55
CA TYR A 84 2.89 -4.89 1.98
C TYR A 84 3.37 -3.78 2.92
N ALA A 85 3.13 -3.90 4.24
CA ALA A 85 3.64 -2.94 5.20
C ALA A 85 5.18 -2.93 5.25
N GLU A 86 5.81 -4.10 5.14
CA GLU A 86 7.26 -4.21 5.03
C GLU A 86 7.78 -3.51 3.77
N ALA A 87 7.12 -3.69 2.62
CA ALA A 87 7.49 -3.02 1.38
C ALA A 87 7.41 -1.49 1.50
N ASP A 88 6.43 -0.96 2.22
CA ASP A 88 6.30 0.49 2.44
C ASP A 88 7.46 1.06 3.30
N LEU A 89 8.09 0.22 4.13
CA LEU A 89 9.27 0.59 4.93
C LEU A 89 10.59 0.54 4.15
N ARG A 90 10.65 -0.19 3.04
CA ARG A 90 11.90 -0.36 2.29
C ARG A 90 12.25 0.91 1.49
N PRO A 91 13.44 1.49 1.69
CA PRO A 91 13.82 2.75 1.03
C PRO A 91 14.07 2.57 -0.46
N THR A 92 14.72 1.47 -0.87
CA THR A 92 15.12 1.29 -2.26
C THR A 92 14.03 0.60 -3.08
N HIS A 93 14.03 0.87 -4.38
CA HIS A 93 13.10 0.23 -5.31
C HIS A 93 13.40 -1.28 -5.43
N SER A 94 14.67 -1.69 -5.38
CA SER A 94 15.09 -3.10 -5.46
C SER A 94 14.58 -3.90 -4.27
N GLU A 95 14.76 -3.41 -3.04
CA GLU A 95 14.24 -4.07 -1.84
C GLU A 95 12.71 -4.21 -1.87
N ARG A 96 11.99 -3.18 -2.38
CA ARG A 96 10.53 -3.27 -2.54
C ARG A 96 10.12 -4.34 -3.54
N ILE A 97 10.90 -4.54 -4.61
CA ILE A 97 10.67 -5.62 -5.59
C ILE A 97 10.81 -6.98 -4.93
N GLU A 98 11.88 -7.22 -4.15
CA GLU A 98 12.09 -8.48 -3.44
C GLU A 98 10.92 -8.84 -2.52
N ILE A 99 10.38 -7.85 -1.80
CA ILE A 99 9.19 -8.08 -0.96
C ILE A 99 7.95 -8.41 -1.81
N HIS A 100 7.77 -7.77 -2.96
CA HIS A 100 6.66 -8.09 -3.87
C HIS A 100 6.80 -9.49 -4.50
N GLU A 101 8.03 -9.98 -4.72
CA GLU A 101 8.28 -11.36 -5.11
C GLU A 101 7.82 -12.35 -4.03
N LYS A 102 8.11 -12.06 -2.75
CA LYS A 102 7.61 -12.85 -1.62
C LYS A 102 6.08 -12.84 -1.52
N ILE A 103 5.44 -11.71 -1.83
CA ILE A 103 3.97 -11.60 -1.88
C ILE A 103 3.41 -12.53 -2.97
N VAL A 104 3.99 -12.48 -4.18
CA VAL A 104 3.56 -13.33 -5.31
C VAL A 104 3.77 -14.82 -4.97
N ALA A 105 4.88 -15.18 -4.34
CA ALA A 105 5.15 -16.55 -3.91
C ALA A 105 4.12 -17.04 -2.88
N THR A 106 3.84 -16.24 -1.85
CA THR A 106 2.82 -16.55 -0.82
C THR A 106 1.44 -16.76 -1.46
N LEU A 107 1.05 -15.90 -2.40
CA LEU A 107 -0.25 -16.00 -3.08
C LEU A 107 -0.33 -17.21 -4.03
N ARG A 108 0.78 -17.60 -4.67
CA ARG A 108 0.85 -18.83 -5.49
C ARG A 108 0.62 -20.08 -4.65
N GLU A 109 1.24 -20.17 -3.48
CA GLU A 109 1.04 -21.32 -2.60
C GLU A 109 -0.37 -21.36 -2.01
N CYS A 110 -0.93 -20.21 -1.65
CA CYS A 110 -2.32 -20.09 -1.23
C CYS A 110 -3.30 -20.53 -2.34
N GLU A 111 -3.08 -20.10 -3.58
CA GLU A 111 -3.88 -20.54 -4.74
C GLU A 111 -3.86 -22.06 -4.90
N LYS A 112 -2.67 -22.68 -4.82
CA LYS A 112 -2.53 -24.15 -4.91
C LYS A 112 -3.23 -24.88 -3.77
N LEU A 113 -3.18 -24.34 -2.56
CA LEU A 113 -3.88 -24.91 -1.41
C LEU A 113 -5.40 -24.86 -1.59
N ILE A 114 -5.94 -23.70 -1.95
CA ILE A 114 -7.37 -23.51 -2.18
C ILE A 114 -7.86 -24.40 -3.34
N ALA A 115 -7.08 -24.53 -4.42
CA ALA A 115 -7.42 -25.44 -5.52
C ALA A 115 -7.54 -26.90 -5.03
N ARG A 116 -6.57 -27.38 -4.25
CA ARG A 116 -6.61 -28.74 -3.65
C ARG A 116 -7.79 -28.92 -2.70
N GLU A 117 -8.16 -27.89 -1.95
CA GLU A 117 -9.34 -27.92 -1.07
C GLU A 117 -10.64 -27.98 -1.89
N THR A 118 -10.70 -27.29 -3.03
CA THR A 118 -11.86 -27.34 -3.93
C THR A 118 -12.02 -28.72 -4.55
N ASP A 119 -10.92 -29.35 -4.98
CA ASP A 119 -10.94 -30.71 -5.54
C ASP A 119 -11.44 -31.74 -4.51
N ARG A 120 -11.25 -31.44 -3.22
CA ARG A 120 -11.74 -32.24 -2.08
C ARG A 120 -13.14 -31.85 -1.61
N GLY A 121 -13.79 -30.88 -2.25
CA GLY A 121 -15.11 -30.36 -1.88
C GLY A 121 -15.14 -29.55 -0.58
N LEU A 122 -13.99 -29.08 -0.09
CA LEU A 122 -13.88 -28.33 1.17
C LEU A 122 -14.06 -26.82 0.99
N THR A 123 -13.91 -26.31 -0.23
CA THR A 123 -14.09 -24.89 -0.54
C THR A 123 -14.68 -24.71 -1.94
N SER A 124 -15.17 -23.50 -2.23
CA SER A 124 -15.90 -23.23 -3.46
C SER A 124 -14.96 -22.95 -4.65
N SER A 125 -15.43 -23.21 -5.88
CA SER A 125 -14.71 -22.78 -7.09
C SER A 125 -14.53 -21.25 -7.16
N ALA A 126 -15.43 -20.48 -6.52
CA ALA A 126 -15.30 -19.04 -6.41
C ALA A 126 -14.07 -18.63 -5.56
N ASP A 127 -13.68 -19.42 -4.57
CA ASP A 127 -12.46 -19.19 -3.78
C ASP A 127 -11.19 -19.33 -4.63
N VAL A 128 -11.14 -20.34 -5.52
CA VAL A 128 -10.04 -20.51 -6.47
C VAL A 128 -9.90 -19.28 -7.36
N VAL A 129 -11.02 -18.76 -7.88
CA VAL A 129 -11.02 -17.56 -8.73
C VAL A 129 -10.55 -16.33 -7.95
N ARG A 130 -10.99 -16.16 -6.71
CA ARG A 130 -10.52 -15.07 -5.83
C ARG A 130 -9.02 -15.16 -5.56
N ALA A 131 -8.50 -16.36 -5.29
CA ALA A 131 -7.08 -16.59 -5.06
C ALA A 131 -6.25 -16.25 -6.31
N LYS A 132 -6.69 -16.73 -7.48
CA LYS A 132 -6.09 -16.39 -8.79
C LYS A 132 -6.06 -14.89 -9.03
N LEU A 133 -7.17 -14.20 -8.78
CA LEU A 133 -7.25 -12.75 -8.94
C LEU A 133 -6.27 -12.02 -8.03
N ALA A 134 -6.16 -12.43 -6.76
CA ALA A 134 -5.22 -11.85 -5.82
C ALA A 134 -3.76 -12.03 -6.29
N ARG A 135 -3.39 -13.25 -6.72
CA ARG A 135 -2.06 -13.53 -7.29
C ARG A 135 -1.79 -12.66 -8.51
N LEU A 136 -2.72 -12.59 -9.47
CA LEU A 136 -2.55 -11.81 -10.69
C LEU A 136 -2.39 -10.31 -10.39
N LYS A 137 -3.15 -9.76 -9.44
CA LYS A 137 -3.00 -8.36 -9.00
C LYS A 137 -1.59 -8.09 -8.46
N ALA A 138 -1.07 -8.98 -7.61
CA ALA A 138 0.28 -8.85 -7.08
C ALA A 138 1.35 -8.98 -8.17
N GLN A 139 1.18 -9.91 -9.10
CA GLN A 139 2.12 -10.11 -10.21
C GLN A 139 2.15 -8.89 -11.15
N ILE A 140 0.99 -8.35 -11.53
CA ILE A 140 0.91 -7.13 -12.34
C ILE A 140 1.61 -5.96 -11.62
N LYS A 141 1.43 -5.83 -10.31
CA LYS A 141 2.11 -4.80 -9.52
C LYS A 141 3.64 -4.98 -9.55
N LEU A 142 4.12 -6.21 -9.37
CA LEU A 142 5.54 -6.55 -9.46
C LEU A 142 6.13 -6.21 -10.83
N GLU A 143 5.48 -6.62 -11.92
CA GLU A 143 5.96 -6.31 -13.28
C GLU A 143 6.01 -4.81 -13.54
N LYS A 144 5.00 -4.05 -13.09
CA LYS A 144 5.01 -2.58 -13.17
C LYS A 144 6.20 -1.96 -12.44
N MET A 145 6.59 -2.52 -11.30
CA MET A 145 7.76 -2.06 -10.53
C MET A 145 9.06 -2.39 -11.27
N LYS A 146 9.21 -3.62 -11.78
CA LYS A 146 10.38 -4.02 -12.56
C LYS A 146 10.58 -3.16 -13.81
N LEU A 147 9.51 -2.85 -14.54
CA LEU A 147 9.56 -1.95 -15.70
C LEU A 147 10.01 -0.54 -15.30
N ALA A 148 9.50 0.00 -14.19
CA ALA A 148 9.90 1.33 -13.71
C ALA A 148 11.39 1.37 -13.30
N GLN A 149 11.92 0.28 -12.74
CA GLN A 149 13.34 0.16 -12.41
C GLN A 149 14.22 0.18 -13.66
N GLN A 150 13.82 -0.54 -14.72
CA GLN A 150 14.56 -0.61 -15.98
C GLN A 150 14.59 0.73 -16.72
N THR A 151 13.52 1.52 -16.66
CA THR A 151 13.47 2.86 -17.28
C THR A 151 14.26 3.93 -16.51
N SER A 152 14.68 3.64 -15.28
CA SER A 152 15.45 4.57 -14.44
C SER A 152 16.96 4.30 -14.48
N GLN A 153 17.39 3.32 -15.26
CA GLN A 153 18.78 2.97 -15.54
C GLN A 153 19.18 3.48 -16.92
#